data_AF-A0A945ZWS4-F1
#
_entry.id   AF-A0A945ZWS4-F1
#
_cell.length_a   1.000
_cell.length_b   1.000
_cell.length_c   1.000
_cell.angle_alpha   90.00
_cell.angle_beta   90.00
_cell.angle_gamma   90.00
#
_symmetry.space_group_name_H-M   'P 1'
#
loop_
_entity.id
_entity.type
_entity.pdbx_description
1 polymer ?
#
loop_
_entity_poly.entity_id
_entity_poly.type
_entity_poly.pdbx_seq_one_letter_code
_entity_poly.pdbx_strand_id
1 'polypeptide(L)'
;MGCSNCSSNSNGTPLGCKNNGTCGSDGCNKMTVFNWLSNMELVGEKENSNIIEVRFKNSRKEFYRNSEDLTISIGDLVIVKAEKGYDLGHTTLKGGLVPIQMKKKQRDPKEELFPVLRKAAQKDIDIWTKSREKEEQIKKKSREMAIRLDLKMKISDIEFQGDGSKATFYY
;
A
#
# COMPACT_ATOMS: atom_id res chain seq x y z
N MET A 1 30.82 -20.46 40.26
CA MET A 1 29.65 -21.36 40.41
C MET A 1 28.99 -21.49 39.04
N GLY A 2 29.14 -22.64 38.38
CA GLY A 2 28.60 -22.89 37.04
C GLY A 2 27.16 -23.40 37.12
N CYS A 3 26.31 -22.94 36.20
CA CYS A 3 24.91 -23.35 36.12
C CYS A 3 24.79 -24.82 35.72
N SER A 4 24.33 -25.66 36.65
CA SER A 4 24.17 -27.11 36.52
C SER A 4 23.12 -27.57 35.49
N ASN A 5 22.36 -26.65 34.89
CA ASN A 5 21.19 -26.98 34.06
C ASN A 5 21.45 -27.00 32.54
N CYS A 6 22.70 -26.83 32.08
CA CYS A 6 23.05 -26.85 30.66
C CYS A 6 23.93 -28.05 30.26
N SER A 7 23.82 -29.19 30.94
CA SER A 7 24.54 -30.40 30.56
C SER A 7 23.99 -30.97 29.25
N SER A 8 24.86 -31.15 28.25
CA SER A 8 24.55 -31.82 26.99
C SER A 8 24.42 -33.33 27.18
N ASN A 9 23.49 -33.96 26.46
CA ASN A 9 23.43 -35.41 26.26
C ASN A 9 24.65 -35.87 25.41
N SER A 10 25.02 -37.15 25.46
CA SER A 10 25.99 -37.81 24.55
C SER A 10 25.80 -37.52 23.06
N ASN A 11 24.62 -37.04 22.65
CA ASN A 11 24.29 -36.61 21.28
C ASN A 11 24.42 -35.09 21.04
N GLY A 12 25.04 -34.33 21.96
CA GLY A 12 25.35 -32.91 21.78
C GLY A 12 24.17 -31.95 21.96
N THR A 13 22.98 -32.44 22.30
CA THR A 13 21.79 -31.61 22.55
C THR A 13 21.64 -31.26 24.05
N PRO A 14 21.50 -29.98 24.43
CA PRO A 14 21.28 -29.59 25.81
C PRO A 14 19.84 -29.86 26.25
N LEU A 15 19.67 -30.47 27.44
CA LEU A 15 18.36 -30.86 27.99
C LEU A 15 17.49 -29.66 28.46
N GLY A 16 18.04 -28.44 28.48
CA GLY A 16 17.45 -27.28 29.15
C GLY A 16 16.43 -26.46 28.36
N CYS A 17 16.19 -26.76 27.08
CA CYS A 17 15.20 -26.06 26.27
C CYS A 17 14.16 -27.06 25.76
N LYS A 18 12.87 -26.80 25.99
CA LYS A 18 11.75 -27.53 25.36
C LYS A 18 11.69 -27.27 23.85
N ASN A 19 12.74 -27.67 23.14
CA ASN A 19 12.86 -27.89 21.70
C ASN A 19 12.21 -26.85 20.74
N ASN A 20 12.15 -25.57 21.13
CA ASN A 20 11.66 -24.49 20.25
C ASN A 20 12.80 -23.62 19.68
N GLY A 21 14.04 -24.09 19.75
CA GLY A 21 15.18 -23.37 19.17
C GLY A 21 16.47 -24.19 19.19
N THR A 22 17.22 -24.13 18.09
CA THR A 22 18.56 -24.70 17.97
C THR A 22 19.53 -23.93 18.86
N CYS A 23 20.10 -24.63 19.84
CA CYS A 23 21.20 -24.13 20.66
C CYS A 23 22.49 -24.24 19.84
N GLY A 24 22.64 -23.38 18.82
CA GLY A 24 23.88 -23.25 18.06
C GLY A 24 25.02 -22.82 18.99
N SER A 25 26.25 -23.21 18.66
CA SER A 25 27.48 -23.06 19.44
C SER A 25 27.96 -21.63 19.71
N ASP A 26 27.12 -20.62 19.51
CA ASP A 26 27.40 -19.25 19.92
C ASP A 26 26.78 -19.00 21.27
N GLY A 27 27.67 -18.79 22.24
CA GLY A 27 27.40 -18.84 23.67
C GLY A 27 26.22 -18.00 24.16
N CYS A 28 25.86 -18.29 25.41
CA CYS A 28 24.88 -17.60 26.24
C CYS A 28 25.22 -16.09 26.36
N ASN A 29 25.01 -15.34 25.29
CA ASN A 29 25.17 -13.91 25.25
C ASN A 29 23.88 -13.29 25.75
N LYS A 30 24.00 -12.44 26.78
CA LYS A 30 22.92 -11.75 27.50
C LYS A 30 22.03 -10.86 26.59
N MET A 31 22.36 -10.72 25.31
CA MET A 31 21.62 -9.98 24.30
C MET A 31 21.50 -10.79 23.01
N THR A 32 20.76 -11.89 23.01
CA THR A 32 20.38 -12.54 21.75
C THR A 32 19.25 -11.75 21.09
N VAL A 33 19.53 -11.21 19.91
CA VAL A 33 18.50 -10.58 19.08
C VAL A 33 17.68 -11.70 18.45
N PHE A 34 16.52 -11.98 19.04
CA PHE A 34 15.60 -12.99 18.52
C PHE A 34 14.86 -12.42 17.31
N ASN A 35 15.08 -13.01 16.13
CA ASN A 35 14.27 -12.70 14.98
C ASN A 35 12.89 -13.37 15.14
N TRP A 36 11.92 -12.60 15.63
CA TRP A 36 10.53 -13.03 15.85
C TRP A 36 9.80 -13.49 14.58
N LEU A 37 10.34 -13.16 13.39
CA LEU A 37 9.76 -13.52 12.10
C LEU A 37 10.47 -14.69 11.43
N SER A 38 11.42 -15.35 12.11
CA SER A 38 12.23 -16.45 11.54
C SER A 38 11.40 -17.62 11.00
N ASN A 39 10.21 -17.83 11.56
CA ASN A 39 9.32 -18.94 11.19
C ASN A 39 8.10 -18.48 10.35
N MET A 40 8.11 -17.24 9.84
CA MET A 40 7.11 -16.84 8.86
C MET A 40 7.57 -17.25 7.46
N GLU A 41 6.83 -18.17 6.85
CA GLU A 41 6.83 -18.29 5.40
C GLU A 41 6.26 -17.01 4.78
N LEU A 42 6.79 -16.57 3.64
CA LEU A 42 6.18 -15.51 2.85
C LEU A 42 4.80 -15.99 2.37
N VAL A 43 3.76 -15.66 3.14
CA VAL A 43 2.38 -15.96 2.77
C VAL A 43 2.01 -15.09 1.56
N GLY A 44 2.04 -15.69 0.38
CA GLY A 44 1.64 -15.02 -0.85
C GLY A 44 2.25 -15.67 -2.08
N GLU A 45 1.49 -16.58 -2.69
CA GLU A 45 1.76 -17.14 -4.01
C GLU A 45 2.26 -16.08 -4.99
N LYS A 46 3.29 -16.45 -5.76
CA LYS A 46 3.98 -15.62 -6.76
C LYS A 46 3.04 -14.84 -7.70
N GLU A 47 1.80 -15.26 -7.87
CA GLU A 47 0.83 -14.68 -8.80
C GLU A 47 0.22 -13.33 -8.34
N ASN A 48 0.13 -13.09 -7.03
CA ASN A 48 -0.44 -11.84 -6.48
C ASN A 48 0.64 -10.84 -6.00
N SER A 49 1.91 -11.17 -6.18
CA SER A 49 3.04 -10.32 -5.75
C SER A 49 3.11 -8.99 -6.50
N ASN A 50 2.50 -8.93 -7.68
CA ASN A 50 2.56 -7.77 -8.58
C ASN A 50 1.39 -6.79 -8.38
N ILE A 51 0.50 -7.01 -7.41
CA ILE A 51 -0.59 -6.07 -7.14
C ILE A 51 -0.17 -5.11 -6.02
N ILE A 52 -0.48 -3.83 -6.20
CA ILE A 52 -0.21 -2.77 -5.21
C ILE A 52 -1.51 -2.06 -4.82
N GLU A 53 -1.60 -1.60 -3.57
CA GLU A 53 -2.67 -0.69 -3.13
C GLU A 53 -2.20 0.75 -3.22
N VAL A 54 -2.92 1.56 -3.99
CA VAL A 54 -2.67 3.00 -4.16
C VAL A 54 -3.81 3.77 -3.51
N ARG A 55 -3.44 4.80 -2.74
CA ARG A 55 -4.34 5.73 -2.06
C ARG A 55 -4.34 7.08 -2.76
N PHE A 56 -5.54 7.59 -2.98
CA PHE A 56 -5.83 8.91 -3.54
C PHE A 56 -6.39 9.85 -2.49
N LYS A 57 -6.92 11.00 -2.90
CA LYS A 57 -7.62 11.93 -2.01
C LYS A 57 -8.82 11.24 -1.35
N ASN A 58 -9.24 11.77 -0.20
CA ASN A 58 -10.39 11.30 0.58
C ASN A 58 -10.31 9.83 1.00
N SER A 59 -9.08 9.32 1.17
CA SER A 59 -8.82 7.93 1.55
C SER A 59 -9.37 6.89 0.55
N ARG A 60 -9.70 7.29 -0.67
CA ARG A 60 -10.01 6.36 -1.76
C ARG A 60 -8.80 5.48 -2.01
N LYS A 61 -8.99 4.17 -1.97
CA LYS A 61 -7.93 3.18 -2.10
C LYS A 61 -8.32 2.14 -3.14
N GLU A 62 -7.53 2.05 -4.19
CA GLU A 62 -7.73 1.09 -5.28
C GLU A 62 -6.49 0.22 -5.48
N PHE A 63 -6.71 -0.92 -6.12
CA PHE A 63 -5.63 -1.86 -6.43
C PHE A 63 -5.24 -1.75 -7.90
N TYR A 64 -3.94 -1.79 -8.16
CA TYR A 64 -3.35 -1.69 -9.49
C TYR A 64 -2.32 -2.79 -9.70
N ARG A 65 -2.12 -3.19 -10.95
CA ARG A 65 -1.12 -4.20 -11.32
C ARG A 65 0.19 -3.53 -11.74
N ASN A 66 1.29 -3.96 -11.16
CA ASN A 66 2.63 -3.57 -11.56
C ASN A 66 3.08 -4.45 -12.74
N SER A 67 2.66 -4.10 -13.95
CA SER A 67 2.97 -4.89 -15.16
C SER A 67 4.44 -4.80 -15.59
N GLU A 68 5.13 -3.71 -15.23
CA GLU A 68 6.52 -3.46 -15.62
C GLU A 68 7.53 -3.83 -14.52
N ASP A 69 7.09 -4.56 -13.48
CA ASP A 69 7.93 -4.96 -12.32
C ASP A 69 8.75 -3.80 -11.72
N LEU A 70 8.15 -2.61 -11.70
CA LEU A 70 8.77 -1.40 -11.16
C LEU A 70 9.13 -1.59 -9.68
N THR A 71 10.30 -1.07 -9.29
CA THR A 71 10.81 -1.10 -7.91
C THR A 71 10.10 -0.09 -7.02
N ILE A 72 8.79 -0.27 -6.82
CA ILE A 72 7.94 0.61 -6.00
C ILE A 72 8.03 0.22 -4.53
N SER A 73 8.24 1.21 -3.66
CA SER A 73 8.22 1.07 -2.21
C SER A 73 6.94 1.66 -1.60
N ILE A 74 6.62 1.26 -0.37
CA ILE A 74 5.52 1.88 0.38
C ILE A 74 5.87 3.36 0.61
N GLY A 75 4.92 4.25 0.34
CA GLY A 75 5.10 5.71 0.40
C GLY A 75 5.40 6.38 -0.94
N ASP A 76 5.88 5.62 -1.94
CA ASP A 76 6.20 6.17 -3.26
C ASP A 76 4.95 6.74 -3.95
N LEU A 77 5.15 7.88 -4.60
CA LEU A 77 4.20 8.49 -5.53
C LEU A 77 4.28 7.79 -6.88
N VAL A 78 3.15 7.26 -7.34
CA VAL A 78 3.05 6.51 -8.58
C VAL A 78 1.94 7.07 -9.46
N ILE A 79 2.16 6.93 -10.76
CA ILE A 79 1.18 7.26 -11.79
C ILE A 79 0.50 5.97 -12.21
N VAL A 80 -0.81 5.97 -12.12
CA VAL A 80 -1.66 4.84 -12.48
C VAL A 80 -2.50 5.18 -13.70
N LYS A 81 -2.82 4.15 -14.48
CA LYS A 81 -3.79 4.31 -15.57
C LYS A 81 -5.19 4.46 -14.98
N ALA A 82 -5.94 5.42 -15.51
CA ALA A 82 -7.37 5.55 -15.25
C ALA A 82 -8.16 5.29 -16.54
N GLU A 83 -9.49 5.20 -16.45
CA GLU A 83 -10.37 5.06 -17.63
C GLU A 83 -10.13 6.16 -18.67
N LYS A 84 -9.90 7.38 -18.17
CA LYS A 84 -9.54 8.55 -18.96
C LYS A 84 -8.26 9.12 -18.36
N GLY A 85 -7.20 9.15 -19.15
CA GLY A 85 -5.93 9.72 -18.73
C GLY A 85 -5.17 8.92 -17.68
N TYR A 86 -4.56 9.63 -16.74
CA TYR A 86 -3.81 9.03 -15.63
C TYR A 86 -4.14 9.71 -14.30
N ASP A 87 -3.98 8.95 -13.22
CA ASP A 87 -4.12 9.46 -11.86
C ASP A 87 -2.83 9.32 -11.07
N LEU A 88 -2.68 10.14 -10.03
CA LEU A 88 -1.48 10.19 -9.20
C LEU A 88 -1.87 9.87 -7.76
N GLY A 89 -1.18 8.89 -7.16
CA GLY A 89 -1.49 8.42 -5.82
C GLY A 89 -0.29 7.87 -5.08
N HIS A 90 -0.47 7.67 -3.77
CA HIS A 90 0.55 7.12 -2.89
C HIS A 90 0.42 5.62 -2.73
N THR A 91 1.53 4.91 -2.84
CA THR A 91 1.59 3.48 -2.57
C THR A 91 1.43 3.24 -1.07
N THR A 92 0.44 2.46 -0.66
CA THR A 92 0.15 2.17 0.75
C THR A 92 0.50 0.74 1.15
N LEU A 93 0.27 -0.23 0.27
CA LEU A 93 0.61 -1.64 0.52
C LEU A 93 1.15 -2.29 -0.74
N LYS A 94 2.09 -3.23 -0.54
CA LYS A 94 2.69 -4.08 -1.57
C LYS A 94 2.96 -5.46 -0.97
N GLY A 95 2.95 -6.50 -1.81
CA GLY A 95 3.32 -7.87 -1.43
C GLY A 95 2.20 -8.65 -0.74
N GLY A 96 2.56 -9.57 0.15
CA GLY A 96 1.66 -10.60 0.72
C GLY A 96 0.44 -10.07 1.51
N LEU A 97 0.43 -8.80 1.92
CA LEU A 97 -0.72 -8.19 2.60
C LEU A 97 -1.84 -7.75 1.64
N VAL A 98 -1.54 -7.59 0.35
CA VAL A 98 -2.50 -7.11 -0.65
C VAL A 98 -3.67 -8.09 -0.86
N PRO A 99 -3.46 -9.42 -0.99
CA PRO A 99 -4.56 -10.39 -1.08
C PRO A 99 -5.51 -10.35 0.12
N ILE A 100 -4.99 -10.12 1.33
CA ILE A 100 -5.79 -10.03 2.55
C ILE A 100 -6.71 -8.80 2.49
N GLN A 101 -6.19 -7.66 2.03
CA GLN A 101 -6.99 -6.45 1.85
C GLN A 101 -8.01 -6.57 0.71
N MET A 102 -7.65 -7.23 -0.38
CA MET A 102 -8.58 -7.49 -1.49
C MET A 102 -9.75 -8.37 -1.02
N LYS A 103 -9.48 -9.45 -0.27
CA LYS A 103 -10.52 -10.28 0.35
C LYS A 103 -11.42 -9.46 1.29
N LYS A 104 -10.84 -8.59 2.12
CA LYS A 104 -11.60 -7.71 3.01
C LYS A 104 -12.52 -6.74 2.25
N LYS A 105 -12.07 -6.24 1.09
CA LYS A 105 -12.86 -5.40 0.20
C LYS A 105 -13.74 -6.18 -0.78
N GLN A 106 -13.84 -7.50 -0.64
CA GLN A 106 -14.61 -8.38 -1.53
C GLN A 106 -14.25 -8.20 -3.01
N ARG A 107 -12.98 -7.92 -3.30
CA ARG A 107 -12.49 -7.76 -4.68
C ARG A 107 -11.77 -9.01 -5.13
N ASP A 108 -12.11 -9.49 -6.32
CA ASP A 108 -11.47 -10.66 -6.91
C ASP A 108 -10.07 -10.32 -7.44
N PRO A 109 -9.03 -11.11 -7.09
CA PRO A 109 -7.68 -10.92 -7.65
C PRO A 109 -7.59 -11.12 -9.19
N LYS A 110 -8.63 -11.75 -9.78
CA LYS A 110 -8.73 -12.03 -11.22
C LYS A 110 -9.38 -10.88 -12.01
N GLU A 111 -9.91 -9.86 -11.34
CA GLU A 111 -10.46 -8.69 -12.01
C GLU A 111 -9.38 -7.98 -12.85
N GLU A 112 -9.77 -7.40 -13.99
CA GLU A 112 -8.85 -6.59 -14.79
C GLU A 112 -8.51 -5.31 -14.03
N LEU A 113 -7.34 -5.32 -13.38
CA LEU A 113 -6.79 -4.16 -12.70
C LEU A 113 -6.03 -3.28 -13.69
N PHE A 114 -6.22 -1.97 -13.59
CA PHE A 114 -5.42 -1.01 -14.34
C PHE A 114 -3.92 -1.15 -14.00
N PRO A 115 -3.03 -0.97 -14.99
CA PRO A 115 -1.60 -1.01 -14.76
C PRO A 115 -1.09 0.27 -14.10
N VAL A 116 -0.04 0.11 -13.30
CA VAL A 116 0.84 1.21 -12.88
C VAL A 116 1.74 1.57 -14.05
N LEU A 117 1.81 2.85 -14.40
CA LEU A 117 2.58 3.32 -15.55
C LEU A 117 4.04 3.58 -15.19
N ARG A 118 4.28 4.36 -14.14
CA ARG A 118 5.63 4.75 -13.69
C ARG A 118 5.61 5.42 -12.33
N LYS A 119 6.79 5.64 -11.75
CA LYS A 119 6.94 6.57 -10.61
C LYS A 119 6.68 8.01 -11.07
N ALA A 120 6.09 8.80 -10.17
CA ALA A 120 5.82 10.21 -10.45
C ALA A 120 7.13 10.98 -10.63
N ALA A 121 7.23 11.77 -11.69
CA ALA A 121 8.30 12.74 -11.85
C ALA A 121 7.87 14.08 -11.26
N GLN A 122 8.83 14.97 -11.02
CA GLN A 122 8.54 16.30 -10.47
C GLN A 122 7.50 17.06 -11.29
N LYS A 123 7.57 16.97 -12.63
CA LYS A 123 6.60 17.59 -13.53
C LYS A 123 5.16 17.15 -13.27
N ASP A 124 4.95 15.88 -12.94
CA ASP A 124 3.62 15.32 -12.68
C ASP A 124 3.08 15.83 -11.34
N ILE A 125 3.96 15.94 -10.34
CA ILE A 125 3.64 16.51 -9.03
C ILE A 125 3.24 17.98 -9.18
N ASP A 126 3.95 18.74 -10.02
CA ASP A 126 3.65 20.15 -10.28
C ASP A 126 2.28 20.31 -10.98
N ILE A 127 1.97 19.46 -11.96
CA ILE A 127 0.65 19.44 -12.64
C ILE A 127 -0.45 19.09 -11.65
N TRP A 128 -0.26 18.02 -10.86
CA TRP A 128 -1.22 17.58 -9.87
C TRP A 128 -1.49 18.67 -8.83
N THR A 129 -0.44 19.34 -8.34
CA THR A 129 -0.57 20.45 -7.38
C THR A 129 -1.36 21.63 -7.98
N LYS A 130 -1.06 22.03 -9.22
CA LYS A 130 -1.82 23.07 -9.93
C LYS A 130 -3.29 22.71 -10.15
N SER A 131 -3.58 21.43 -10.42
CA SER A 131 -4.96 20.95 -10.53
C SER A 131 -5.70 21.03 -9.19
N ARG A 132 -5.01 20.71 -8.07
CA ARG A 132 -5.57 20.82 -6.72
C ARG A 132 -5.89 22.24 -6.31
N GLU A 133 -5.04 23.20 -6.65
CA GLU A 133 -5.30 24.62 -6.37
C GLU A 133 -6.57 25.15 -7.03
N LYS A 134 -6.93 24.61 -8.21
CA LYS A 134 -8.16 24.99 -8.94
C LYS A 134 -9.43 24.46 -8.27
N GLU A 135 -9.34 23.42 -7.44
CA GLU A 135 -10.52 22.78 -6.81
C GLU A 135 -11.32 23.74 -5.98
N GLU A 136 -10.65 24.56 -5.16
CA GLU A 136 -11.33 25.46 -4.24
C GLU A 136 -12.12 26.55 -4.98
N GLN A 137 -11.55 27.07 -6.07
CA GLN A 137 -12.25 28.06 -6.89
C GLN A 137 -13.44 27.46 -7.63
N ILE A 138 -13.27 26.25 -8.18
CA ILE A 138 -14.34 25.56 -8.91
C ILE A 138 -15.46 25.15 -7.95
N LYS A 139 -15.13 24.73 -6.72
CA LYS A 139 -16.11 24.39 -5.68
C LYS A 139 -17.06 25.54 -5.37
N LYS A 140 -16.54 26.76 -5.26
CA LYS A 140 -17.36 27.96 -5.05
C LYS A 140 -18.27 28.23 -6.25
N LYS A 141 -17.69 28.24 -7.45
CA LYS A 141 -18.44 28.46 -8.71
C LYS A 141 -19.53 27.40 -8.93
N SER A 142 -19.25 26.14 -8.63
CA SER A 142 -20.23 25.05 -8.78
C SER A 142 -21.40 25.20 -7.80
N ARG A 143 -21.17 25.71 -6.59
CA ARG A 143 -22.26 26.04 -5.65
C ARG A 143 -23.12 27.19 -6.15
N GLU A 144 -22.51 28.24 -6.67
CA GLU A 144 -23.24 29.37 -7.28
C GLU A 144 -24.10 28.90 -8.46
N MET A 145 -23.58 28.02 -9.31
CA MET A 145 -24.34 27.43 -10.42
C MET A 145 -25.48 26.54 -9.93
N ALA A 146 -25.26 25.72 -8.91
CA ALA A 146 -26.30 24.86 -8.36
C ALA A 146 -27.49 25.69 -7.82
N ILE A 147 -27.21 26.80 -7.14
CA ILE A 147 -28.24 27.74 -6.65
C ILE A 147 -28.95 28.41 -7.83
N ARG A 148 -28.20 28.88 -8.84
CA ARG A 148 -28.76 29.54 -10.03
C ARG A 148 -29.70 28.64 -10.83
N LEU A 149 -29.43 27.33 -10.85
CA LEU A 149 -30.24 26.32 -11.53
C LEU A 149 -31.33 25.70 -10.63
N ASP A 150 -31.50 26.20 -9.40
CA ASP A 150 -32.44 25.67 -8.39
C ASP A 150 -32.29 24.16 -8.13
N LEU A 151 -31.05 23.66 -8.18
CA LEU A 151 -30.75 22.27 -7.94
C LEU A 151 -30.62 21.99 -6.43
N LYS A 152 -31.37 21.01 -5.92
CA LYS A 152 -31.32 20.56 -4.52
C LYS A 152 -30.09 19.68 -4.24
N MET A 153 -28.89 20.17 -4.53
CA MET A 153 -27.62 19.44 -4.30
C MET A 153 -26.66 20.25 -3.42
N LYS A 154 -25.93 19.56 -2.52
CA LYS A 154 -24.96 20.20 -1.61
C LYS A 154 -23.54 19.75 -1.96
N ILE A 155 -22.91 20.47 -2.88
CA ILE A 155 -21.55 20.16 -3.32
C ILE A 155 -20.57 20.23 -2.12
N SER A 156 -20.06 19.06 -1.75
CA SER A 156 -19.24 18.82 -0.57
C SER A 156 -17.75 18.90 -0.88
N ASP A 157 -17.30 18.23 -1.94
CA ASP A 157 -15.89 18.23 -2.38
C ASP A 157 -15.74 18.01 -3.89
N ILE A 158 -14.55 18.30 -4.41
CA ILE A 158 -14.16 18.08 -5.80
C ILE A 158 -12.82 17.36 -5.84
N GLU A 159 -12.67 16.42 -6.76
CA GLU A 159 -11.42 15.71 -7.01
C GLU A 159 -11.03 15.77 -8.50
N PHE A 160 -9.90 16.38 -8.82
CA PHE A 160 -9.26 16.26 -10.13
C PHE A 160 -8.37 15.02 -10.20
N GLN A 161 -8.36 14.37 -11.35
CA GLN A 161 -7.33 13.38 -11.66
C GLN A 161 -5.95 14.03 -11.74
N GLY A 162 -4.90 13.21 -11.61
CA GLY A 162 -3.49 13.61 -11.73
C GLY A 162 -3.18 14.52 -12.92
N ASP A 163 -3.80 14.24 -14.07
CA ASP A 163 -3.63 15.01 -15.31
C ASP A 163 -4.61 16.18 -15.49
N GLY A 164 -5.59 16.31 -14.61
CA GLY A 164 -6.66 17.31 -14.68
C GLY A 164 -7.72 17.06 -15.75
N SER A 165 -7.72 15.90 -16.41
CA SER A 165 -8.63 15.59 -17.53
C SER A 165 -10.07 15.29 -17.08
N LYS A 166 -10.24 14.76 -15.86
CA LYS A 166 -11.54 14.51 -15.22
C LYS A 166 -11.63 15.22 -13.88
N ALA A 167 -12.80 15.79 -13.61
CA ALA A 167 -13.20 16.28 -12.30
C ALA A 167 -14.38 15.46 -11.79
N THR A 168 -14.30 14.97 -10.55
CA THR A 168 -15.39 14.28 -9.86
C THR A 168 -15.95 15.22 -8.79
N PHE A 169 -17.25 15.45 -8.82
CA PHE A 169 -17.96 16.29 -7.84
C PHE A 169 -18.70 15.40 -6.85
N TYR A 170 -18.50 15.64 -5.57
CA TYR A 170 -19.22 14.98 -4.47
C TYR A 170 -20.33 15.92 -3.99
N TYR A 171 -21.55 15.41 -3.85
CA TYR A 171 -22.75 16.18 -3.47
C TYR A 171 -23.71 15.39 -2.57
#